data_AF-A0A965EWW5-F1
#
_entry.id   AF-A0A965EWW5-F1
#
_cell.length_a   1.000
_cell.length_b   1.000
_cell.length_c   1.000
_cell.angle_alpha   90.00
_cell.angle_beta   90.00
_cell.angle_gamma   90.00
#
_symmetry.space_group_name_H-M   'P 1'
#
loop_
_entity.id
_entity.type
_entity.pdbx_description
1 polymer ?
#
loop_
_entity_poly.entity_id
_entity_poly.type
_entity_poly.pdbx_seq_one_letter_code
_entity_poly.pdbx_strand_id
1 'polypeptide(L)'
;MSLTPSAVSAPTRLRLPDLLHTTDRFADDVLRGRFTRLLPPGGFPADSRWFARLHSDDELDVWLINWKPGPPPLTAMSYYTVTADQRLRRTRTELTDASAGG
;
A
#
# COMPACT_ATOMS: atom_id res chain seq x y z
N MET A 1 -33.43 -6.76 9.38
CA MET A 1 -32.02 -7.19 9.35
C MET A 1 -31.20 -5.97 9.01
N SER A 2 -30.55 -5.36 10.00
CA SER A 2 -29.76 -4.14 9.81
C SER A 2 -28.31 -4.55 9.62
N LEU A 3 -27.76 -4.33 8.41
CA LEU A 3 -26.34 -4.45 8.16
C LEU A 3 -25.64 -3.33 8.95
N THR A 4 -24.93 -3.68 10.01
CA THR A 4 -24.01 -2.76 10.69
C THR A 4 -22.98 -2.30 9.67
N PRO A 5 -22.86 -1.00 9.36
CA PRO A 5 -21.75 -0.54 8.52
C PRO A 5 -20.46 -0.94 9.22
N SER A 6 -19.64 -1.75 8.53
CA SER A 6 -18.30 -2.09 9.00
C SER A 6 -17.58 -0.79 9.29
N ALA A 7 -17.19 -0.57 10.55
CA ALA A 7 -16.52 0.65 10.96
C ALA A 7 -15.24 0.76 10.16
N VAL A 8 -15.25 1.64 9.15
CA VAL A 8 -14.07 1.97 8.37
C VAL A 8 -13.09 2.58 9.36
N SER A 9 -12.06 1.83 9.74
CA SER A 9 -11.01 2.29 10.65
C SER A 9 -10.61 3.72 10.27
N ALA A 10 -10.62 4.60 11.28
CA ALA A 10 -10.21 5.98 11.14
C ALA A 10 -8.84 6.04 10.44
N PRO A 11 -8.55 7.09 9.65
CA PRO A 11 -7.29 7.19 8.94
C PRO A 11 -6.15 7.06 9.96
N THR A 12 -5.24 6.13 9.69
CA THR A 12 -3.97 5.91 10.39
C THR A 12 -3.49 7.15 11.14
N ARG A 13 -3.08 7.01 12.41
CA ARG A 13 -2.67 8.14 13.26
C ARG A 13 -1.43 8.89 12.73
N LEU A 14 -0.72 8.29 11.78
CA LEU A 14 0.51 8.77 11.17
C LEU A 14 0.31 10.04 10.35
N ARG A 15 1.32 10.90 10.42
CA ARG A 15 1.46 12.12 9.61
C ARG A 15 2.15 11.77 8.29
N LEU A 16 2.09 12.68 7.31
CA LEU A 16 2.80 12.48 6.04
C LEU A 16 4.33 12.22 6.24
N PRO A 17 5.05 12.98 7.09
CA PRO A 17 6.46 12.71 7.34
C PRO A 17 6.75 11.31 7.88
N ASP A 18 5.86 10.76 8.71
CA ASP A 18 6.01 9.42 9.28
C ASP A 18 5.93 8.35 8.18
N LEU A 19 5.01 8.51 7.21
CA LEU A 19 4.88 7.60 6.07
C LEU A 19 6.09 7.66 5.13
N LEU A 20 6.58 8.87 4.85
CA LEU A 20 7.76 9.06 4.01
C LEU A 20 8.99 8.45 4.67
N HIS A 21 9.21 8.74 5.96
CA HIS A 21 10.29 8.16 6.72
C HIS A 21 10.21 6.63 6.79
N THR A 22 9.01 6.08 7.00
CA THR A 22 8.78 4.63 6.98
C THR A 22 9.14 4.04 5.62
N THR A 23 8.72 4.68 4.54
CA THR A 23 9.03 4.23 3.16
C THR A 23 10.54 4.21 2.92
N ASP A 24 11.24 5.28 3.27
CA ASP A 24 12.70 5.38 3.10
C ASP A 24 13.43 4.29 3.89
N ARG A 25 13.01 4.04 5.14
CA ARG A 25 13.59 2.98 5.98
C ARG A 25 13.42 1.60 5.34
N PHE A 26 12.22 1.26 4.87
CA PHE A 26 11.98 -0.04 4.24
C PHE A 26 12.71 -0.16 2.89
N ALA A 27 12.81 0.92 2.12
CA ALA A 27 13.59 0.94 0.88
C ALA A 27 15.08 0.64 1.16
N ASP A 28 15.65 1.29 2.17
CA ASP A 28 17.04 1.08 2.60
C ASP A 28 17.26 -0.36 3.11
N ASP A 29 16.32 -0.93 3.86
CA ASP A 29 16.36 -2.34 4.28
C ASP A 29 16.27 -3.34 3.12
N VAL A 30 15.49 -3.03 2.08
CA VAL A 30 15.46 -3.80 0.83
C VAL A 30 16.82 -3.74 0.12
N LEU A 31 17.41 -2.55 0.00
CA LEU A 31 18.71 -2.35 -0.63
C LEU A 31 19.84 -3.07 0.13
N ARG A 32 19.74 -3.19 1.46
CA ARG A 32 20.66 -3.99 2.29
C ARG A 32 20.39 -5.50 2.26
N GLY A 33 19.41 -5.96 1.50
CA GLY A 33 19.11 -7.38 1.33
C GLY A 33 18.40 -8.02 2.53
N ARG A 34 17.78 -7.24 3.42
CA ARG A 34 17.04 -7.81 4.57
C ARG A 34 15.82 -8.62 4.13
N PHE A 35 15.26 -8.29 2.97
CA PHE A 35 14.07 -8.93 2.39
C PHE A 35 14.38 -9.89 1.25
N THR A 36 15.64 -10.31 1.05
CA THR A 36 16.03 -11.21 -0.05
C THR A 36 15.23 -12.51 -0.08
N ARG A 37 14.78 -13.02 1.08
CA ARG A 37 13.94 -14.23 1.16
C ARG A 37 12.54 -14.06 0.59
N LEU A 38 12.03 -12.83 0.52
CA LEU A 38 10.73 -12.53 -0.08
C LEU A 38 10.84 -12.43 -1.60
N LEU A 39 12.03 -12.18 -2.15
CA LEU A 39 12.21 -12.04 -3.59
C LEU A 39 12.01 -13.38 -4.31
N PRO A 40 11.31 -13.40 -5.46
CA PRO A 40 11.06 -14.63 -6.20
C PRO A 40 12.38 -15.25 -6.68
N PRO A 41 12.60 -16.56 -6.42
CA PRO A 41 13.78 -17.26 -6.93
C PRO A 41 13.73 -17.28 -8.46
N GLY A 42 14.79 -16.78 -9.11
CA GLY A 42 14.84 -16.65 -10.57
C GLY A 42 14.43 -15.29 -11.14
N GLY A 43 14.12 -14.31 -10.27
CA GLY A 43 13.78 -12.95 -10.68
C GLY A 43 12.27 -12.71 -10.78
N PHE A 44 11.88 -11.47 -11.08
CA PHE A 44 10.47 -11.10 -11.11
C PHE A 44 9.75 -11.68 -12.33
N PRO A 45 8.47 -12.10 -12.18
CA PRO A 45 7.62 -12.49 -13.31
C PRO A 45 7.60 -11.43 -14.43
N ALA A 46 7.69 -11.89 -15.68
CA ALA A 46 7.78 -11.01 -16.84
C ALA A 46 6.41 -10.46 -17.28
N ASP A 47 5.34 -11.20 -17.01
CA ASP A 47 3.98 -11.02 -17.54
C ASP A 47 2.96 -10.56 -16.49
N SER A 48 3.33 -10.59 -15.21
CA SER A 48 2.44 -10.33 -14.10
C SER A 48 3.06 -9.38 -13.08
N ARG A 49 2.21 -8.62 -12.38
CA ARG A 49 2.66 -7.79 -11.27
C ARG A 49 2.99 -8.70 -10.09
N TRP A 50 4.19 -8.55 -9.57
CA TRP A 50 4.59 -9.19 -8.33
C TRP A 50 4.56 -8.20 -7.18
N PHE A 51 4.11 -8.67 -6.02
CA PHE A 51 4.13 -7.90 -4.78
C PHE A 51 4.35 -8.83 -3.59
N ALA A 52 5.00 -8.31 -2.54
CA ALA A 52 5.12 -8.97 -1.25
C ALA A 52 4.96 -7.96 -0.12
N ARG A 53 4.34 -8.40 0.97
CA ARG A 53 4.20 -7.57 2.18
C ARG A 53 5.52 -7.58 2.94
N LEU A 54 6.10 -6.41 3.15
CA LEU A 54 7.31 -6.23 3.96
C LEU A 54 6.98 -6.11 5.44
N HIS A 55 5.84 -5.49 5.76
CA HIS A 55 5.40 -5.23 7.13
C HIS A 55 3.88 -5.03 7.20
N SER A 56 3.31 -5.35 8.34
CA SER A 56 1.89 -5.21 8.66
C SER A 56 1.76 -4.98 10.15
N ASP A 57 1.08 -3.92 10.55
CA ASP A 57 0.65 -3.68 11.93
C ASP A 57 -0.76 -3.07 11.96
N ASP A 58 -1.22 -2.67 13.15
CA ASP A 58 -2.55 -2.09 13.35
C ASP A 58 -2.73 -0.72 12.63
N GLU A 59 -1.64 -0.03 12.26
CA GLU A 59 -1.66 1.30 11.67
C GLU A 59 -1.30 1.32 10.18
N LEU A 60 -0.42 0.43 9.70
CA LEU A 60 0.11 0.48 8.34
C LEU A 60 0.50 -0.90 7.78
N ASP A 61 0.29 -1.05 6.47
CA ASP A 61 0.89 -2.12 5.67
C ASP A 61 1.94 -1.54 4.73
N VAL A 62 3.13 -2.14 4.68
CA VAL A 62 4.18 -1.82 3.70
C VAL A 62 4.31 -2.95 2.70
N TRP A 63 4.22 -2.62 1.41
CA TRP A 63 4.34 -3.57 0.31
C TRP A 63 5.51 -3.21 -0.59
N LEU A 64 6.30 -4.22 -0.98
CA LEU A 64 7.23 -4.12 -2.09
C LEU A 64 6.51 -4.57 -3.35
N ILE A 65 6.57 -3.76 -4.41
CA ILE A 65 5.85 -4.01 -5.65
C ILE A 65 6.81 -3.84 -6.81
N ASN A 66 6.92 -4.85 -7.67
CA ASN A 66 7.59 -4.70 -8.95
C ASN A 66 6.66 -3.95 -9.91
N TRP A 67 7.11 -2.80 -10.43
CA TRP A 67 6.29 -2.03 -11.34
C TRP A 67 6.20 -2.69 -12.72
N LYS A 68 4.98 -3.12 -13.08
CA LYS A 68 4.59 -3.48 -14.44
C LYS A 68 3.43 -2.56 -14.88
N PRO A 69 3.47 -2.00 -16.10
CA PRO A 69 2.31 -1.33 -16.70
C PRO A 69 1.12 -2.30 -16.76
N GLY A 70 -0.05 -1.83 -16.33
CA GLY A 70 -1.28 -2.61 -16.21
C GLY A 70 -2.18 -2.02 -15.13
N PRO A 71 -3.48 -2.34 -15.12
CA PRO A 71 -4.38 -1.85 -14.08
C PRO A 71 -3.88 -2.26 -12.68
N PRO A 72 -3.93 -1.38 -11.68
CA PRO A 72 -3.44 -1.68 -10.34
C PRO A 72 -4.24 -2.85 -9.73
N PRO A 73 -3.61 -3.80 -9.02
CA PRO A 73 -4.27 -4.99 -8.50
C PRO A 73 -5.04 -4.72 -7.20
N LEU A 74 -5.14 -3.47 -6.75
CA LEU A 74 -5.78 -3.12 -5.48
C LEU A 74 -7.04 -2.27 -5.65
N THR A 75 -8.12 -2.93 -5.29
CA THR A 75 -9.42 -2.48 -4.81
C THR A 75 -9.29 -1.39 -3.73
N ALA A 76 -10.04 -0.30 -3.88
CA ALA A 76 -10.12 0.88 -2.99
C ALA A 76 -8.86 1.78 -2.92
N MET A 77 -8.75 2.74 -3.84
CA MET A 77 -7.78 3.84 -3.78
C MET A 77 -8.32 4.98 -2.91
N SER A 78 -7.66 5.28 -1.79
CA SER A 78 -8.00 6.41 -0.92
C SER A 78 -7.09 7.60 -1.17
N TYR A 79 -7.69 8.75 -1.41
CA TYR A 79 -7.04 10.03 -1.63
C TYR A 79 -7.04 10.83 -0.34
N TYR A 80 -5.93 11.50 -0.06
CA TYR A 80 -5.74 12.30 1.15
C TYR A 80 -5.32 13.72 0.78
N THR A 81 -5.78 14.69 1.56
CA THR A 81 -5.21 16.02 1.61
C THR A 81 -4.34 16.14 2.86
N VAL A 82 -3.26 16.91 2.77
CA VAL A 82 -2.41 17.24 3.90
C VAL A 82 -2.98 18.49 4.56
N THR A 83 -3.34 18.38 5.84
CA THR A 83 -3.84 19.51 6.63
C THR A 83 -2.70 20.45 7.06
N ALA A 84 -3.05 21.65 7.52
CA ALA A 84 -2.05 22.64 7.97
C ALA A 84 -1.18 22.15 9.13
N ASP A 85 -1.72 21.26 9.97
CA ASP A 85 -1.01 20.58 11.04
C ASP A 85 -0.33 19.27 10.58
N GLN A 86 -0.07 19.11 9.27
CA GLN A 86 0.62 17.98 8.64
C GLN A 86 -0.03 16.60 8.89
N ARG A 87 -1.35 16.55 9.06
CA ARG A 87 -2.09 15.29 9.16
C ARG A 87 -2.69 14.93 7.81
N LEU A 88 -2.94 13.64 7.61
CA LEU A 88 -3.65 13.17 6.44
C LEU A 88 -5.15 13.17 6.71
N ARG A 89 -5.90 13.94 5.94
CA ARG A 89 -7.37 13.91 5.93
C ARG A 89 -7.83 13.27 4.64
N ARG A 90 -8.51 12.12 4.75
CA ARG A 90 -9.06 11.43 3.58
C ARG A 90 -10.12 12.30 2.90
N THR A 91 -9.99 12.50 1.59
CA THR A 91 -10.94 13.29 0.80
C THR A 91 -11.87 12.40 -0.02
N ARG A 92 -11.38 11.25 -0.49
CA ARG A 92 -12.15 10.32 -1.33
C ARG A 92 -11.63 8.91 -1.18
N THR A 93 -12.52 7.92 -1.33
CA THR A 93 -12.15 6.53 -1.57
C THR A 93 -12.84 6.08 -2.85
N GLU A 94 -12.08 5.51 -3.78
CA GLU A 94 -12.56 4.97 -5.05
C GLU A 94 -12.33 3.48 -5.07
N LEU A 95 -13.39 2.69 -5.09
CA LEU A 95 -13.28 1.26 -5.31
C LEU A 95 -12.97 1.01 -6.79
N THR A 96 -11.72 0.68 -7.10
CA THR A 96 -11.37 0.22 -8.44
C THR A 96 -11.78 -1.25 -8.56
N ASP A 97 -12.75 -1.55 -9.42
CA ASP A 97 -13.04 -2.94 -9.80
C ASP A 97 -11.83 -3.49 -10.56
N ALA A 98 -11.29 -4.60 -10.07
CA ALA A 98 -10.18 -5.30 -10.73
C ALA A 98 -10.61 -6.05 -12.00
N SER A 99 -11.88 -5.96 -12.39
CA SER A 99 -12.45 -6.65 -13.55
C SER A 99 -12.63 -5.72 -14.75
N ALA A 100 -11.58 -5.56 -15.55
CA ALA A 100 -11.70 -5.25 -16.98
C ALA A 100 -10.47 -5.78 -17.72
N GLY A 101 -10.30 -7.09 -17.69
CA GLY A 101 -9.42 -7.85 -18.57
C GLY A 101 -10.14 -9.16 -18.90
N GLY A 102 -11.08 -9.08 -19.84
CA GLY A 102 -11.60 -10.25 -20.55
C GLY A 102 -10.71 -10.59 -21.72
#